data_AF-A0A8C0CXT3-F1
#
_entry.id   AF-A0A8C0CXT3-F1
#
_cell.length_a   1.000
_cell.length_b   1.000
_cell.length_c   1.000
_cell.angle_alpha   90.00
_cell.angle_beta   90.00
_cell.angle_gamma   90.00
#
_symmetry.space_group_name_H-M   'P 1'
#
loop_
_entity.id
_entity.type
_entity.pdbx_description
1 polymer ?
#
loop_
_entity_poly.entity_id
_entity_poly.type
_entity_poly.pdbx_seq_one_letter_code
_entity_poly.pdbx_strand_id
1 'polypeptide(L)'
;MDQEAEEIARSLLQKMGNTSKFIQRAASRSLGAMVEHVTPTRSLVALTSAGIYHRNPLVRKCTAEHLSVVLEQIGAEKLLSGTRESTDMLVHNLVRLAQDSNQDTRVPKACVPRQRVEGKLGWTKLQVKLLFQLHLSLGVVRGTRDMSIPPGCPGQTLLPCRLSSSGPRLAGLRSSMRGGLETVEQLRELTRLLEAKEYQSRMEGVGRLLEHCKARPELITANLVQVFDAFTPRLQDSNKKVNQWALESLSKMVPLLRESLQPMLLSIIIAVADNLNSKNAGIYTAAATALDVMIESLDNLGLLQAFAGRVRFLSGRAVIDVTELLVASVYPRKPQAVERHVLPVLWYFLNNMIGNGILPGRGGNVRTAVCRLCRSLQGQMGSRLQALAASQPKQVLKTLQELLDSESL
;
A
#
# COMPACT_ATOMS: atom_id res chain seq x y z
N MET A 1 -1.37 -1.64 34.09
CA MET A 1 -0.89 -1.08 32.80
C MET A 1 -1.89 -1.23 31.67
N ASP A 2 -2.66 -2.31 31.60
CA ASP A 2 -3.66 -2.52 30.54
C ASP A 2 -4.63 -1.35 30.31
N GLN A 3 -5.03 -0.63 31.36
CA GLN A 3 -5.96 0.49 31.27
C GLN A 3 -5.35 1.76 30.63
N GLU A 4 -4.03 1.91 30.71
CA GLU A 4 -3.29 3.07 30.19
C GLU A 4 -2.58 2.76 28.86
N ALA A 5 -2.61 1.49 28.41
CA ALA A 5 -1.85 1.02 27.25
C ALA A 5 -2.11 1.82 25.97
N GLU A 6 -3.36 2.24 25.74
CA GLU A 6 -3.71 3.05 24.56
C GLU A 6 -3.11 4.46 24.62
N GLU A 7 -3.13 5.10 25.79
CA GLU A 7 -2.56 6.44 25.97
C GLU A 7 -1.04 6.42 25.91
N ILE A 8 -0.42 5.41 26.52
CA ILE A 8 1.03 5.17 26.47
C ILE A 8 1.45 4.93 25.02
N ALA A 9 0.79 4.01 24.31
CA ALA A 9 1.10 3.70 22.92
C ALA A 9 0.98 4.94 22.03
N ARG A 10 -0.12 5.70 22.16
CA ARG A 10 -0.34 6.94 21.40
C ARG A 10 0.75 7.98 21.67
N SER A 11 1.11 8.19 22.93
CA SER A 11 2.12 9.17 23.33
C SER A 11 3.51 8.79 22.82
N LEU A 12 3.91 7.53 22.96
CA LEU A 12 5.21 7.04 22.50
C LEU A 12 5.31 7.01 20.97
N LEU A 13 4.25 6.59 20.27
CA LEU A 13 4.20 6.60 18.82
C LEU A 13 4.26 8.02 18.26
N GLN A 14 3.65 9.02 18.91
CA GLN A 14 3.86 10.42 18.52
C GLN A 14 5.33 10.84 18.63
N LYS A 15 6.07 10.34 19.64
CA LYS A 15 7.51 10.64 19.78
C LYS A 15 8.37 10.02 18.70
N MET A 16 7.91 8.97 18.00
CA MET A 16 8.58 8.42 16.81
C MET A 16 8.59 9.43 15.64
N GLY A 17 7.73 10.44 15.67
CA GLY A 17 7.71 11.52 14.68
C GLY A 17 8.77 12.61 14.89
N ASN A 18 9.52 12.60 15.99
CA ASN A 18 10.55 13.62 16.27
C ASN A 18 11.78 13.44 15.37
N THR A 19 12.59 14.50 15.19
CA THR A 19 13.83 14.46 14.39
C THR A 19 15.02 13.81 15.13
N SER A 20 14.96 13.74 16.47
CA SER A 20 16.01 13.18 17.30
C SER A 20 15.96 11.65 17.31
N LYS A 21 17.00 11.02 16.74
CA LYS A 21 17.19 9.56 16.77
C LYS A 21 17.26 9.01 18.21
N PHE A 22 17.75 9.81 19.16
CA PHE A 22 17.81 9.40 20.57
C PHE A 22 16.40 9.26 21.15
N ILE A 23 15.52 10.24 20.92
CA ILE A 23 14.13 10.21 21.37
C ILE A 23 13.37 9.07 20.68
N GLN A 24 13.53 8.90 19.37
CA GLN A 24 12.92 7.79 18.64
C GLN A 24 13.35 6.42 19.20
N ARG A 25 14.64 6.22 19.48
CA ARG A 25 15.14 4.96 20.07
C ARG A 25 14.60 4.74 21.48
N ALA A 26 14.56 5.78 22.31
CA ALA A 26 13.99 5.70 23.65
C ALA A 26 12.51 5.33 23.60
N ALA A 27 11.72 6.01 22.75
CA ALA A 27 10.30 5.74 22.57
C ALA A 27 10.03 4.31 22.06
N SER A 28 10.82 3.84 21.08
CA SER A 28 10.71 2.45 20.59
C SER A 28 11.05 1.42 21.69
N ARG A 29 12.07 1.65 22.52
CA ARG A 29 12.37 0.78 23.66
C ARG A 29 11.26 0.79 24.72
N SER A 30 10.71 1.96 25.04
CA SER A 30 9.58 2.08 25.97
C SER A 30 8.32 1.38 25.45
N LEU A 31 8.06 1.42 24.14
CA LEU A 31 6.99 0.64 23.51
C LEU A 31 7.24 -0.87 23.63
N GLY A 32 8.49 -1.31 23.46
CA GLY A 32 8.87 -2.70 23.68
C GLY A 32 8.58 -3.17 25.11
N ALA A 33 8.99 -2.39 26.11
CA ALA A 33 8.71 -2.68 27.52
C ALA A 33 7.20 -2.70 27.83
N MET A 34 6.42 -1.78 27.21
CA MET A 34 4.96 -1.82 27.31
C MET A 34 4.40 -3.14 26.76
N VAL A 35 4.85 -3.56 25.56
CA VAL A 35 4.41 -4.82 24.93
C VAL A 35 4.78 -6.05 25.76
N GLU A 36 5.90 -6.02 26.48
CA GLU A 36 6.35 -7.12 27.33
C GLU A 36 5.48 -7.30 28.59
N HIS A 37 4.87 -6.22 29.10
CA HIS A 37 4.20 -6.23 30.40
C HIS A 37 2.68 -5.97 30.34
N VAL A 38 2.15 -5.48 29.22
CA VAL A 38 0.71 -5.34 28.95
C VAL A 38 0.19 -6.63 28.32
N THR A 39 -1.06 -7.01 28.59
CA THR A 39 -1.63 -8.22 27.98
C THR A 39 -1.57 -8.16 26.44
N PRO A 40 -1.20 -9.23 25.72
CA PRO A 40 -1.01 -9.18 24.27
C PRO A 40 -2.23 -8.68 23.51
N THR A 41 -3.44 -9.05 23.95
CA THR A 41 -4.70 -8.57 23.35
C THR A 41 -4.89 -7.06 23.52
N ARG A 42 -4.51 -6.48 24.67
CA ARG A 42 -4.56 -5.03 24.88
C ARG A 42 -3.48 -4.30 24.08
N SER A 43 -2.26 -4.83 24.06
CA SER A 43 -1.17 -4.32 23.22
C SER A 43 -1.55 -4.30 21.73
N LEU A 44 -2.23 -5.33 21.25
CA LEU A 44 -2.74 -5.42 19.88
C LEU A 44 -3.70 -4.25 19.57
N VAL A 45 -4.69 -4.01 20.44
CA VAL A 45 -5.68 -2.94 20.25
C VAL A 45 -5.04 -1.54 20.35
N ALA A 46 -4.14 -1.35 21.31
CA ALA A 46 -3.44 -0.08 21.50
C ALA A 46 -2.56 0.31 20.31
N LEU A 47 -1.78 -0.64 19.76
CA LEU A 47 -0.91 -0.40 18.61
C LEU A 47 -1.70 -0.22 17.31
N THR A 48 -2.73 -1.04 17.08
CA THR A 48 -3.55 -0.95 15.86
C THR A 48 -4.31 0.38 15.77
N SER A 49 -4.87 0.85 16.89
CA SER A 49 -5.61 2.12 16.95
C SER A 49 -4.69 3.35 16.81
N ALA A 50 -3.48 3.33 17.37
CA ALA A 50 -2.60 4.49 17.39
C ALA A 50 -1.70 4.63 16.15
N GLY A 51 -1.26 3.51 15.56
CA GLY A 51 -0.07 3.52 14.71
C GLY A 51 -0.28 3.21 13.22
N ILE A 52 -1.20 2.30 12.89
CA ILE A 52 -1.30 1.70 11.53
C ILE A 52 -1.70 2.72 10.47
N TYR A 53 -2.55 3.67 10.82
CA TYR A 53 -3.08 4.69 9.91
C TYR A 53 -2.33 6.03 10.01
N HIS A 54 -1.20 6.05 10.73
CA HIS A 54 -0.47 7.29 10.96
C HIS A 54 0.22 7.79 9.67
N ARG A 55 0.22 9.10 9.42
CA ARG A 55 0.81 9.68 8.18
C ARG A 55 2.32 9.54 8.12
N ASN A 56 3.01 9.63 9.26
CA ASN A 56 4.45 9.51 9.33
C ASN A 56 4.91 8.04 9.15
N PRO A 57 5.74 7.71 8.13
CA PRO A 57 6.23 6.36 7.89
C PRO A 57 7.02 5.74 9.05
N LEU A 58 7.74 6.55 9.84
CA LEU A 58 8.52 6.04 10.99
C LEU A 58 7.62 5.51 12.11
N VAL A 59 6.45 6.14 12.28
CA VAL A 59 5.44 5.70 13.25
C VAL A 59 4.84 4.36 12.80
N ARG A 60 4.49 4.24 11.52
CA ARG A 60 3.96 2.98 10.95
C ARG A 60 4.98 1.85 11.02
N LYS A 61 6.25 2.13 10.70
CA LYS A 61 7.37 1.19 10.86
C LYS A 61 7.46 0.69 12.30
N CYS A 62 7.56 1.60 13.27
CA CYS A 62 7.67 1.24 14.68
C CYS A 62 6.45 0.45 15.17
N THR A 63 5.26 0.80 14.69
CA THR A 63 4.02 0.06 14.97
C THR A 63 4.12 -1.36 14.42
N ALA A 64 4.55 -1.55 13.18
CA ALA A 64 4.74 -2.87 12.58
C ALA A 64 5.77 -3.72 13.34
N GLU A 65 6.89 -3.11 13.75
CA GLU A 65 7.94 -3.76 14.56
C GLU A 65 7.42 -4.28 15.90
N HIS A 66 6.58 -3.53 16.62
CA HIS A 66 6.05 -3.96 17.94
C HIS A 66 4.81 -4.84 17.82
N LEU A 67 3.95 -4.55 16.85
CA LEU A 67 2.81 -5.40 16.50
C LEU A 67 3.29 -6.80 16.15
N SER A 68 4.51 -6.92 15.63
CA SER A 68 5.13 -8.19 15.33
C SER A 68 5.26 -9.12 16.49
N VAL A 69 5.83 -8.59 17.56
CA VAL A 69 6.07 -9.32 18.79
C VAL A 69 4.73 -9.74 19.40
N VAL A 70 3.73 -8.85 19.39
CA VAL A 70 2.39 -9.12 19.92
C VAL A 70 1.69 -10.25 19.16
N LEU A 71 1.71 -10.25 17.83
CA LEU A 71 1.04 -11.30 17.04
C LEU A 71 1.69 -12.67 17.22
N GLU A 72 3.01 -12.70 17.36
CA GLU A 72 3.74 -13.93 17.69
C GLU A 72 3.42 -14.44 19.11
N GLN A 73 3.25 -13.54 20.09
CA GLN A 73 2.86 -13.89 21.46
C GLN A 73 1.44 -14.49 21.53
N ILE A 74 0.49 -13.95 20.75
CA ILE A 74 -0.89 -14.47 20.72
C ILE A 74 -0.94 -15.80 19.97
N GLY A 75 -0.25 -15.91 18.83
CA GLY A 75 -0.26 -17.08 17.96
C GLY A 75 -1.45 -17.10 16.98
N ALA A 76 -1.23 -17.70 15.81
CA ALA A 76 -2.19 -17.65 14.70
C ALA A 76 -3.55 -18.29 15.02
N GLU A 77 -3.57 -19.38 15.80
CA GLU A 77 -4.81 -20.09 16.13
C GLU A 77 -5.74 -19.22 16.98
N LYS A 78 -5.20 -18.52 17.98
CA LYS A 78 -5.97 -17.61 18.85
C LYS A 78 -6.39 -16.32 18.13
N LEU A 79 -5.59 -15.85 17.17
CA LEU A 79 -5.95 -14.69 16.34
C LEU A 79 -7.12 -15.00 15.39
N LEU A 80 -7.22 -16.26 14.92
CA LEU A 80 -8.26 -16.72 14.00
C LEU A 80 -9.48 -17.33 14.72
N SER A 81 -9.39 -17.60 16.02
CA SER A 81 -10.52 -18.09 16.84
C SER A 81 -11.47 -16.97 17.30
N GLY A 82 -11.25 -15.73 16.86
CA GLY A 82 -12.09 -14.58 17.19
C GLY A 82 -13.41 -14.56 16.42
N THR A 83 -14.20 -13.49 16.59
CA THR A 83 -15.35 -13.27 15.71
C THR A 83 -14.88 -12.99 14.28
N ARG A 84 -15.78 -13.17 13.31
CA ARG A 84 -15.47 -12.89 11.91
C ARG A 84 -15.03 -11.43 11.71
N GLU A 85 -15.67 -10.51 12.43
CA GLU A 85 -15.42 -9.07 12.33
C GLU A 85 -14.05 -8.69 12.89
N SER A 86 -13.64 -9.26 14.04
CA SER A 86 -12.33 -8.98 14.62
C SER A 86 -11.20 -9.56 13.78
N THR A 87 -11.44 -10.74 13.18
CA THR A 87 -10.50 -11.37 12.25
C THR A 87 -10.35 -10.55 10.98
N ASP A 88 -11.46 -10.12 10.36
CA ASP A 88 -11.44 -9.28 9.15
C ASP A 88 -10.73 -7.94 9.42
N MET A 89 -10.94 -7.33 10.58
CA MET A 89 -10.23 -6.11 10.99
C MET A 89 -8.73 -6.32 11.11
N LEU A 90 -8.31 -7.42 11.75
CA LEU A 90 -6.89 -7.76 11.89
C LEU A 90 -6.23 -7.97 10.53
N VAL A 91 -6.89 -8.71 9.63
CA VAL A 91 -6.40 -8.94 8.27
C VAL A 91 -6.28 -7.64 7.52
N HIS A 92 -7.29 -6.78 7.61
CA HIS A 92 -7.28 -5.48 6.96
C HIS A 92 -6.07 -4.65 7.41
N ASN A 93 -5.80 -4.63 8.71
CA ASN A 93 -4.65 -3.93 9.29
C ASN A 93 -3.31 -4.52 8.83
N LEU A 94 -3.20 -5.86 8.72
CA LEU A 94 -1.97 -6.51 8.27
C LEU A 94 -1.70 -6.32 6.78
N VAL A 95 -2.72 -6.42 5.94
CA VAL A 95 -2.61 -6.14 4.51
C VAL A 95 -2.14 -4.71 4.29
N ARG A 96 -2.66 -3.76 5.07
CA ARG A 96 -2.22 -2.36 5.01
C ARG A 96 -0.72 -2.19 5.29
N LEU A 97 -0.19 -2.88 6.30
CA LEU A 97 1.24 -2.82 6.63
C LEU A 97 2.11 -3.54 5.58
N ALA A 98 1.67 -4.69 5.07
CA ALA A 98 2.35 -5.41 3.99
C ALA A 98 2.42 -4.61 2.68
N GLN A 99 1.48 -3.68 2.49
CA GLN A 99 1.37 -2.79 1.35
C GLN A 99 1.94 -1.38 1.63
N ASP A 100 2.65 -1.15 2.73
CA ASP A 100 3.13 0.21 3.05
C ASP A 100 4.07 0.78 1.99
N SER A 101 4.01 2.10 1.74
CA SER A 101 4.93 2.78 0.83
C SER A 101 6.39 2.68 1.28
N ASN A 102 6.62 2.59 2.60
CA ASN A 102 7.96 2.42 3.15
C ASN A 102 8.32 0.94 3.25
N GLN A 103 9.43 0.55 2.60
CA GLN A 103 9.94 -0.83 2.63
C GLN A 103 10.21 -1.33 4.06
N ASP A 104 10.70 -0.49 4.96
CA ASP A 104 10.97 -0.86 6.34
C ASP A 104 9.68 -1.19 7.13
N THR A 105 8.52 -0.72 6.69
CA THR A 105 7.22 -1.07 7.28
C THR A 105 6.66 -2.36 6.68
N ARG A 106 6.91 -2.61 5.38
CA ARG A 106 6.53 -3.85 4.69
C ARG A 106 7.29 -5.05 5.23
N VAL A 107 8.58 -4.86 5.49
CA VAL A 107 9.48 -5.87 6.06
C VAL A 107 10.09 -5.29 7.34
N PRO A 108 9.31 -5.21 8.43
CA PRO A 108 9.82 -4.68 9.69
C PRO A 108 10.97 -5.57 10.15
N LYS A 109 12.13 -4.95 10.34
CA LYS A 109 13.28 -5.64 10.93
C LYS A 109 12.92 -5.87 12.39
N ALA A 110 12.71 -7.12 12.78
CA ALA A 110 12.38 -7.46 14.15
C ALA A 110 13.38 -6.80 15.12
N CYS A 111 12.86 -6.04 16.08
CA CYS A 111 13.66 -5.63 17.23
C CYS A 111 13.90 -6.88 18.07
N VAL A 112 15.09 -7.46 17.95
CA VAL A 112 15.56 -8.53 18.83
C VAL A 112 15.92 -7.91 20.19
N PRO A 113 15.31 -8.30 21.33
CA PRO A 113 16.07 -8.49 22.55
C PRO A 113 16.73 -9.87 22.48
N ARG A 114 18.01 -9.90 22.85
CA ARG A 114 18.96 -11.01 22.72
C ARG A 114 18.68 -12.18 23.67
N GLN A 115 17.43 -12.64 23.78
CA GLN A 115 17.12 -13.84 24.54
C GLN A 115 15.87 -14.55 24.01
N ARG A 116 16.10 -15.80 23.57
CA ARG A 116 15.14 -16.92 23.52
C ARG A 116 13.88 -16.75 22.65
N VAL A 117 13.87 -17.45 21.52
CA VAL A 117 13.27 -18.79 21.36
C VAL A 117 13.53 -19.19 19.90
N GLU A 118 14.37 -20.22 19.71
CA GLU A 118 14.48 -20.94 18.44
C GLU A 118 13.11 -21.57 18.14
N GLY A 119 12.50 -21.20 17.01
CA GLY A 119 11.23 -21.79 16.57
C GLY A 119 10.09 -20.83 16.22
N LYS A 120 10.33 -19.52 16.05
CA LYS A 120 9.25 -18.57 15.68
C LYS A 120 9.13 -18.36 14.16
N LEU A 121 7.91 -18.43 13.65
CA LEU A 121 7.55 -18.05 12.28
C LEU A 121 7.88 -16.56 12.10
N GLY A 122 8.90 -16.25 11.30
CA GLY A 122 9.22 -14.87 10.96
C GLY A 122 8.02 -14.14 10.33
N TRP A 123 7.99 -12.81 10.47
CA TRP A 123 6.86 -11.97 10.08
C TRP A 123 6.28 -12.18 8.70
N THR A 124 7.17 -12.41 7.73
CA THR A 124 6.79 -12.74 6.36
C THR A 124 6.04 -14.07 6.29
N LYS A 125 6.45 -15.09 7.05
CA LYS A 125 5.74 -16.37 7.16
C LYS A 125 4.44 -16.26 7.93
N LEU A 126 4.38 -15.45 8.99
CA LEU A 126 3.14 -15.24 9.76
C LEU A 126 2.10 -14.46 8.91
N GLN A 127 2.51 -13.39 8.24
CA GLN A 127 1.67 -12.65 7.28
C GLN A 127 1.21 -13.55 6.14
N VAL A 128 2.11 -14.26 5.46
CA VAL A 128 1.75 -15.15 4.35
C VAL A 128 0.85 -16.28 4.83
N LYS A 129 1.09 -16.87 6.00
CA LYS A 129 0.23 -17.91 6.58
C LYS A 129 -1.15 -17.36 6.93
N LEU A 130 -1.25 -16.18 7.54
CA LEU A 130 -2.54 -15.55 7.85
C LEU A 130 -3.28 -15.16 6.55
N LEU A 131 -2.62 -14.50 5.60
CA LEU A 131 -3.19 -14.14 4.30
C LEU A 131 -3.64 -15.38 3.48
N PHE A 132 -2.87 -16.46 3.52
CA PHE A 132 -3.16 -17.71 2.80
C PHE A 132 -4.34 -18.47 3.44
N GLN A 133 -4.35 -18.62 4.77
CA GLN A 133 -5.45 -19.26 5.51
C GLN A 133 -6.78 -18.51 5.34
N LEU A 134 -6.73 -17.19 5.14
CA LEU A 134 -7.90 -16.35 4.89
C LEU A 134 -8.35 -16.32 3.43
N HIS A 135 -7.43 -16.46 2.47
CA HIS A 135 -7.79 -16.71 1.06
C HIS A 135 -8.60 -18.00 0.89
N LEU A 136 -8.33 -19.02 1.72
CA LEU A 136 -9.13 -20.25 1.76
C LEU A 136 -10.50 -20.07 2.42
N SER A 137 -10.61 -19.30 3.50
CA SER A 137 -11.86 -19.16 4.28
C SER A 137 -12.83 -18.10 3.73
N LEU A 138 -12.36 -17.13 2.94
CA LEU A 138 -13.21 -16.15 2.24
C LEU A 138 -13.77 -16.64 0.89
N GLY A 139 -13.56 -17.91 0.51
CA GLY A 139 -14.18 -18.51 -0.67
C GLY A 139 -13.80 -17.88 -2.02
N VAL A 140 -12.63 -17.22 -2.11
CA VAL A 140 -12.19 -16.51 -3.33
C VAL A 140 -11.65 -17.46 -4.41
N VAL A 141 -11.51 -18.76 -4.14
CA VAL A 141 -11.22 -19.76 -5.16
C VAL A 141 -12.32 -20.82 -5.20
N ARG A 142 -13.46 -20.45 -5.77
CA ARG A 142 -14.31 -21.41 -6.48
C ARG A 142 -14.24 -21.09 -7.97
N GLY A 143 -13.07 -21.34 -8.56
CA GLY A 143 -12.84 -21.06 -9.98
C GLY A 143 -11.37 -21.03 -10.38
N THR A 144 -10.62 -22.09 -10.08
CA THR A 144 -9.42 -22.52 -10.82
C THR A 144 -9.06 -23.90 -10.28
N ARG A 145 -9.77 -24.92 -10.78
CA ARG A 145 -9.18 -26.25 -10.86
C ARG A 145 -8.07 -26.18 -11.91
N ASP A 146 -7.01 -26.94 -11.65
CA ASP A 146 -5.81 -27.14 -12.47
C ASP A 146 -4.71 -26.09 -12.33
N MET A 147 -3.86 -26.31 -11.33
CA MET A 147 -2.41 -26.24 -11.50
C MET A 147 -1.78 -27.26 -10.56
N SER A 148 -1.55 -28.45 -11.10
CA SER A 148 -0.73 -29.51 -10.54
C SER A 148 0.66 -28.99 -10.16
N ILE A 149 1.05 -29.23 -8.92
CA ILE A 149 2.41 -29.06 -8.39
C ILE A 149 3.29 -30.18 -8.97
N PRO A 150 4.42 -29.90 -9.65
CA PRO A 150 5.46 -30.90 -9.84
C PRO A 150 6.40 -30.90 -8.62
N PRO A 151 6.76 -32.07 -8.06
CA PRO A 151 7.63 -32.17 -6.90
C PRO A 151 9.12 -32.21 -7.29
N GLY A 152 9.95 -31.50 -6.52
CA GLY A 152 11.33 -31.88 -6.18
C GLY A 152 12.45 -31.65 -7.21
N CYS A 153 13.48 -30.87 -6.84
CA CYS A 153 14.73 -31.44 -6.29
C CYS A 153 15.71 -30.34 -5.79
N PRO A 154 16.62 -30.67 -4.85
CA PRO A 154 17.35 -29.72 -4.02
C PRO A 154 18.82 -29.53 -4.41
N GLY A 155 19.37 -28.36 -4.06
CA GLY A 155 20.81 -28.16 -3.87
C GLY A 155 21.57 -27.61 -5.07
N GLN A 156 22.02 -26.36 -4.95
CA GLN A 156 23.40 -25.99 -5.28
C GLN A 156 23.73 -24.59 -4.76
N THR A 157 24.62 -24.59 -3.77
CA THR A 157 25.42 -23.47 -3.29
C THR A 157 26.27 -22.92 -4.44
N LEU A 158 26.22 -21.62 -4.73
CA LEU A 158 27.21 -20.98 -5.59
C LEU A 158 27.73 -19.70 -4.93
N LEU A 159 28.95 -19.84 -4.39
CA LEU A 159 29.90 -18.79 -4.04
C LEU A 159 30.43 -18.08 -5.31
N PRO A 160 31.02 -16.89 -5.17
CA PRO A 160 31.27 -15.96 -6.27
C PRO A 160 32.58 -16.28 -7.03
N CYS A 161 32.55 -16.22 -8.36
CA CYS A 161 33.75 -16.36 -9.19
C CYS A 161 34.27 -15.01 -9.67
N ARG A 162 35.55 -14.76 -9.40
CA ARG A 162 36.37 -13.64 -9.89
C ARG A 162 37.10 -14.03 -11.20
N LEU A 163 37.15 -13.05 -12.11
CA LEU A 163 38.23 -12.70 -13.05
C LEU A 163 38.79 -13.75 -14.03
N SER A 164 38.58 -13.53 -15.33
CA SER A 164 39.66 -13.12 -16.27
C SER A 164 39.15 -12.99 -17.71
N SER A 165 39.51 -11.89 -18.38
CA SER A 165 39.76 -11.92 -19.82
C SER A 165 40.73 -10.78 -20.18
N SER A 166 41.80 -11.14 -20.87
CA SER A 166 42.90 -10.28 -21.28
C SER A 166 42.77 -9.92 -22.76
N GLY A 167 42.79 -8.61 -23.08
CA GLY A 167 43.29 -8.02 -24.33
C GLY A 167 42.25 -7.51 -25.36
N PRO A 168 42.56 -6.51 -26.22
CA PRO A 168 43.58 -5.46 -26.15
C PRO A 168 42.96 -4.04 -25.94
N ARG A 169 43.76 -3.14 -25.36
CA ARG A 169 43.42 -1.70 -25.21
C ARG A 169 43.79 -0.94 -26.47
N LEU A 170 43.01 0.07 -26.87
CA LEU A 170 43.43 1.49 -26.79
C LEU A 170 42.36 2.48 -27.32
N ALA A 171 42.29 3.62 -26.61
CA ALA A 171 41.76 4.93 -27.03
C ALA A 171 40.23 5.23 -26.96
N GLY A 172 39.52 4.81 -25.90
CA GLY A 172 38.18 5.36 -25.59
C GLY A 172 37.77 5.44 -24.11
N LEU A 173 38.55 4.88 -23.19
CA LEU A 173 38.07 4.54 -21.83
C LEU A 173 38.16 5.65 -20.77
N ARG A 174 38.75 6.82 -21.05
CA ARG A 174 38.92 7.87 -20.02
C ARG A 174 37.72 8.81 -19.87
N SER A 175 36.91 9.02 -20.90
CA SER A 175 35.70 9.86 -20.83
C SER A 175 34.52 9.14 -20.19
N SER A 176 34.35 7.84 -20.49
CA SER A 176 33.25 7.01 -19.97
C SER A 176 33.33 6.77 -18.45
N MET A 177 34.53 6.53 -17.90
CA MET A 177 34.69 6.33 -16.44
C MET A 177 34.43 7.60 -15.62
N ARG A 178 34.72 8.79 -16.18
CA ARG A 178 34.46 10.08 -15.53
C ARG A 178 32.97 10.39 -15.50
N GLY A 179 32.27 10.22 -16.64
CA GLY A 179 30.82 10.41 -16.71
C GLY A 179 30.02 9.40 -15.87
N GLY A 180 30.51 8.16 -15.73
CA GLY A 180 29.91 7.16 -14.85
C GLY A 180 29.99 7.51 -13.37
N LEU A 181 31.15 8.00 -12.90
CA LEU A 181 31.33 8.42 -11.51
C LEU A 181 30.47 9.63 -11.15
N GLU A 182 30.42 10.64 -12.03
CA GLU A 182 29.57 11.83 -11.88
C GLU A 182 28.09 11.45 -11.82
N THR A 183 27.66 10.47 -12.62
CA THR A 183 26.28 9.99 -12.63
C THR A 183 25.90 9.28 -11.32
N VAL A 184 26.80 8.46 -10.77
CA VAL A 184 26.60 7.79 -9.48
C VAL A 184 26.53 8.81 -8.33
N GLU A 185 27.37 9.84 -8.36
CA GLU A 185 27.34 10.93 -7.38
C GLU A 185 26.04 11.75 -7.46
N GLN A 186 25.56 12.04 -8.66
CA GLN A 186 24.27 12.71 -8.87
C GLN A 186 23.10 11.91 -8.29
N LEU A 187 23.04 10.59 -8.52
CA LEU A 187 21.99 9.73 -7.96
C LEU A 187 22.10 9.61 -6.44
N ARG A 188 23.32 9.58 -5.90
CA ARG A 188 23.55 9.55 -4.44
C ARG A 188 23.11 10.85 -3.78
N GLU A 189 23.42 11.98 -4.38
CA GLU A 189 23.00 13.30 -3.89
C GLU A 189 21.48 13.45 -3.98
N LEU A 190 20.87 13.00 -5.07
CA LEU A 190 19.41 12.98 -5.21
C LEU A 190 18.75 12.17 -4.09
N THR A 191 19.26 10.96 -3.84
CA THR A 191 18.77 10.10 -2.75
C THR A 191 18.92 10.80 -1.39
N ARG A 192 20.08 11.44 -1.15
CA ARG A 192 20.34 12.20 0.09
C ARG A 192 19.32 13.33 0.31
N LEU A 193 18.99 14.07 -0.75
CA LEU A 193 18.00 15.16 -0.69
C LEU A 193 16.60 14.61 -0.43
N LEU A 194 16.20 13.55 -1.14
CA LEU A 194 14.90 12.91 -0.94
C LEU A 194 14.75 12.41 0.49
N GLU A 195 15.79 11.87 1.11
CA GLU A 195 15.76 11.33 2.49
C GLU A 195 16.10 12.36 3.58
N ALA A 196 16.28 13.63 3.23
CA ALA A 196 16.70 14.67 4.16
C ALA A 196 15.70 14.90 5.30
N LYS A 197 16.20 15.39 6.44
CA LYS A 197 15.36 15.70 7.62
C LYS A 197 14.56 16.98 7.40
N GLU A 198 15.18 17.97 6.78
CA GLU A 198 14.59 19.25 6.44
C GLU A 198 13.60 19.09 5.28
N TYR A 199 12.40 19.64 5.45
CA TYR A 199 11.38 19.53 4.41
C TYR A 199 11.79 20.30 3.14
N GLN A 200 12.57 21.39 3.26
CA GLN A 200 13.07 22.15 2.10
C GLN A 200 14.00 21.29 1.23
N SER A 201 14.94 20.57 1.83
CA SER A 201 15.84 19.67 1.11
C SER A 201 15.07 18.52 0.44
N ARG A 202 13.99 18.01 1.07
CA ARG A 202 13.11 17.03 0.43
C ARG A 202 12.34 17.61 -0.76
N MET A 203 11.83 18.84 -0.65
CA MET A 203 11.20 19.55 -1.78
C MET A 203 12.17 19.72 -2.94
N GLU A 204 13.41 20.10 -2.65
CA GLU A 204 14.47 20.23 -3.64
C GLU A 204 14.78 18.87 -4.29
N GLY A 205 14.90 17.81 -3.49
CA GLY A 205 15.10 16.44 -4.00
C GLY A 205 14.00 16.01 -4.97
N VAL A 206 12.73 16.28 -4.64
CA VAL A 206 11.59 16.02 -5.54
C VAL A 206 11.69 16.84 -6.83
N GLY A 207 12.05 18.13 -6.73
CA GLY A 207 12.25 18.99 -7.89
C GLY A 207 13.39 18.49 -8.80
N ARG A 208 14.53 18.12 -8.22
CA ARG A 208 15.67 17.58 -8.98
C ARG A 208 15.35 16.25 -9.65
N LEU A 209 14.59 15.36 -8.99
CA LEU A 209 14.10 14.14 -9.63
C LEU A 209 13.27 14.46 -10.88
N LEU A 210 12.35 15.43 -10.78
CA LEU A 210 11.50 15.82 -11.90
C LEU A 210 12.33 16.35 -13.07
N GLU A 211 13.33 17.18 -12.79
CA GLU A 211 14.24 17.69 -13.84
C GLU A 211 15.06 16.56 -14.47
N HIS A 212 15.51 15.57 -13.71
CA HIS A 212 16.16 14.39 -14.28
C HIS A 212 15.21 13.56 -15.16
N CYS A 213 13.95 13.37 -14.75
CA CYS A 213 12.96 12.69 -15.59
C CYS A 213 12.71 13.42 -16.91
N LYS A 214 12.76 14.76 -16.92
CA LYS A 214 12.62 15.57 -18.15
C LYS A 214 13.87 15.54 -19.03
N ALA A 215 15.04 15.67 -18.42
CA ALA A 215 16.29 15.86 -19.16
C ALA A 215 16.95 14.55 -19.61
N ARG A 216 16.88 13.49 -18.78
CA ARG A 216 17.56 12.20 -18.98
C ARG A 216 16.73 11.05 -18.40
N PRO A 217 15.53 10.75 -18.94
CA PRO A 217 14.65 9.70 -18.42
C PRO A 217 15.28 8.30 -18.42
N GLU A 218 16.24 8.03 -19.30
CA GLU A 218 16.95 6.75 -19.40
C GLU A 218 17.79 6.47 -18.14
N LEU A 219 18.40 7.52 -17.56
CA LEU A 219 19.17 7.39 -16.33
C LEU A 219 18.29 6.99 -15.15
N ILE A 220 17.10 7.61 -15.04
CA ILE A 220 16.14 7.31 -13.99
C ILE A 220 15.57 5.91 -14.20
N THR A 221 15.24 5.54 -15.44
CA THR A 221 14.71 4.22 -15.78
C THR A 221 15.72 3.11 -15.44
N ALA A 222 17.01 3.31 -15.71
CA ALA A 222 18.06 2.36 -15.37
C ALA A 222 18.25 2.16 -13.85
N ASN A 223 17.88 3.16 -13.03
CA ASN A 223 18.04 3.15 -11.57
C ASN A 223 16.70 3.29 -10.83
N LEU A 224 15.62 2.86 -11.49
CA LEU A 224 14.26 3.24 -11.10
C LEU A 224 13.94 2.81 -9.67
N VAL A 225 14.18 1.56 -9.33
CA VAL A 225 13.84 1.00 -8.01
C VAL A 225 14.55 1.77 -6.91
N GLN A 226 15.86 2.01 -7.04
CA GLN A 226 16.64 2.75 -6.05
C GLN A 226 16.11 4.17 -5.85
N VAL A 227 15.84 4.89 -6.94
CA VAL A 227 15.38 6.28 -6.90
C VAL A 227 13.94 6.36 -6.35
N PHE A 228 13.06 5.46 -6.80
CA PHE A 228 11.66 5.45 -6.38
C PHE A 228 11.45 4.88 -4.98
N ASP A 229 12.35 4.04 -4.46
CA ASP A 229 12.34 3.64 -3.05
C ASP A 229 12.57 4.84 -2.13
N ALA A 230 13.39 5.81 -2.54
CA ALA A 230 13.59 7.07 -1.82
C ALA A 230 12.47 8.10 -2.08
N PHE A 231 11.89 8.11 -3.29
CA PHE A 231 10.85 9.08 -3.67
C PHE A 231 9.43 8.69 -3.19
N THR A 232 9.03 7.43 -3.27
CA THR A 232 7.66 6.98 -2.92
C THR A 232 7.24 7.40 -1.49
N PRO A 233 8.12 7.37 -0.47
CA PRO A 233 7.80 7.90 0.87
C PRO A 233 7.49 9.41 0.92
N ARG A 234 7.84 10.18 -0.12
CA ARG A 234 7.48 11.61 -0.25
C ARG A 234 6.04 11.79 -0.69
N LEU A 235 5.46 10.85 -1.43
CA LEU A 235 4.02 10.82 -1.72
C LEU A 235 3.20 10.70 -0.44
N GLN A 236 3.77 10.17 0.65
CA GLN A 236 3.11 10.08 1.96
C GLN A 236 3.89 10.86 3.03
N ASP A 237 4.52 11.97 2.65
CA ASP A 237 5.34 12.75 3.59
C ASP A 237 4.51 13.28 4.78
N SER A 238 5.16 13.35 5.95
CA SER A 238 4.56 13.95 7.13
C SER A 238 4.33 15.46 6.96
N ASN A 239 5.18 16.13 6.18
CA ASN A 239 4.99 17.51 5.78
C ASN A 239 4.03 17.61 4.59
N LYS A 240 2.91 18.33 4.78
CA LYS A 240 1.86 18.45 3.76
C LYS A 240 2.34 19.11 2.46
N LYS A 241 3.29 20.06 2.52
CA LYS A 241 3.84 20.72 1.33
C LYS A 241 4.68 19.76 0.49
N VAL A 242 5.53 18.97 1.15
CA VAL A 242 6.34 17.93 0.48
C VAL A 242 5.44 16.88 -0.15
N ASN A 243 4.41 16.43 0.56
CA ASN A 243 3.45 15.45 0.06
C ASN A 243 2.73 15.96 -1.19
N GLN A 244 2.14 17.15 -1.12
CA GLN A 244 1.45 17.74 -2.27
C GLN A 244 2.40 17.93 -3.46
N TRP A 245 3.60 18.49 -3.23
CA TRP A 245 4.59 18.69 -4.29
C TRP A 245 5.07 17.39 -4.92
N ALA A 246 5.22 16.33 -4.13
CA ALA A 246 5.57 15.00 -4.64
C ALA A 246 4.47 14.42 -5.53
N LEU A 247 3.19 14.60 -5.18
CA LEU A 247 2.06 14.17 -6.02
C LEU A 247 1.97 14.96 -7.33
N GLU A 248 2.12 16.29 -7.26
CA GLU A 248 2.16 17.17 -8.45
C GLU A 248 3.38 16.90 -9.35
N SER A 249 4.48 16.45 -8.76
CA SER A 249 5.68 16.06 -9.51
C SER A 249 5.51 14.67 -10.11
N LEU A 250 4.88 13.74 -9.40
CA LEU A 250 4.55 12.40 -9.91
C LEU A 250 3.67 12.49 -11.16
N SER A 251 2.63 13.33 -11.16
CA SER A 251 1.77 13.48 -12.35
C SER A 251 2.55 13.96 -13.57
N LYS A 252 3.64 14.73 -13.39
CA LYS A 252 4.53 15.14 -14.48
C LYS A 252 5.55 14.06 -14.88
N MET A 253 5.96 13.21 -13.95
CA MET A 253 6.92 12.12 -14.21
C MET A 253 6.27 10.91 -14.90
N VAL A 254 5.01 10.60 -14.58
CA VAL A 254 4.31 9.42 -15.09
C VAL A 254 4.29 9.36 -16.63
N PRO A 255 3.93 10.43 -17.37
CA PRO A 255 3.94 10.42 -18.83
C PRO A 255 5.32 10.26 -19.46
N LEU A 256 6.39 10.61 -18.73
CA LEU A 256 7.78 10.53 -19.18
C LEU A 256 8.35 9.12 -19.00
N LEU A 257 7.97 8.44 -17.90
CA LEU A 257 8.50 7.12 -17.54
C LEU A 257 7.62 5.97 -18.05
N ARG A 258 6.29 6.18 -18.14
CA ARG A 258 5.29 5.24 -18.67
C ARG A 258 5.45 3.82 -18.11
N GLU A 259 5.47 2.82 -18.99
CA GLU A 259 5.61 1.40 -18.66
C GLU A 259 6.90 1.04 -17.92
N SER A 260 7.90 1.91 -17.92
CA SER A 260 9.09 1.71 -17.08
C SER A 260 8.73 1.68 -15.60
N LEU A 261 7.62 2.32 -15.19
CA LEU A 261 7.14 2.36 -13.80
C LEU A 261 6.60 1.04 -13.27
N GLN A 262 6.39 0.02 -14.11
CA GLN A 262 5.77 -1.25 -13.72
C GLN A 262 6.36 -1.87 -12.43
N PRO A 263 7.69 -1.90 -12.18
CA PRO A 263 8.25 -2.44 -10.94
C PRO A 263 7.84 -1.68 -9.68
N MET A 264 7.51 -0.39 -9.79
CA MET A 264 7.12 0.51 -8.70
C MET A 264 5.62 0.82 -8.70
N LEU A 265 4.88 0.28 -9.66
CA LEU A 265 3.50 0.65 -9.92
C LEU A 265 2.61 0.38 -8.70
N LEU A 266 2.77 -0.79 -8.06
CA LEU A 266 2.00 -1.13 -6.86
C LEU A 266 2.22 -0.13 -5.72
N SER A 267 3.48 0.22 -5.41
CA SER A 267 3.79 1.14 -4.31
C SER A 267 3.32 2.58 -4.60
N ILE A 268 3.40 3.02 -5.86
CA ILE A 268 2.87 4.32 -6.29
C ILE A 268 1.34 4.34 -6.16
N ILE A 269 0.65 3.30 -6.65
CA ILE A 269 -0.82 3.17 -6.55
C ILE A 269 -1.27 3.23 -5.10
N ILE A 270 -0.60 2.49 -4.21
CA ILE A 270 -0.95 2.49 -2.79
C ILE A 270 -0.79 3.89 -2.19
N ALA A 271 0.29 4.58 -2.53
CA ALA A 271 0.55 5.93 -2.06
C ALA A 271 -0.48 6.95 -2.57
N VAL A 272 -0.81 6.93 -3.86
CA VAL A 272 -1.82 7.81 -4.47
C VAL A 272 -3.19 7.54 -3.85
N ALA A 273 -3.59 6.27 -3.75
CA ALA A 273 -4.88 5.88 -3.19
C ALA A 273 -5.06 6.33 -1.74
N ASP A 274 -4.02 6.22 -0.91
CA ASP A 274 -4.06 6.72 0.46
C ASP A 274 -4.25 8.25 0.53
N ASN A 275 -3.69 9.02 -0.41
CA ASN A 275 -3.84 10.48 -0.45
C ASN A 275 -5.21 10.94 -0.96
N LEU A 276 -5.94 10.12 -1.72
CA LEU A 276 -7.35 10.36 -2.03
C LEU A 276 -8.23 10.37 -0.77
N ASN A 277 -7.74 9.82 0.36
CA ASN A 277 -8.41 9.91 1.66
C ASN A 277 -8.00 11.14 2.49
N SER A 278 -7.19 12.05 1.93
CA SER A 278 -6.69 13.19 2.67
C SER A 278 -7.79 14.23 2.88
N LYS A 279 -7.92 14.73 4.12
CA LYS A 279 -8.78 15.88 4.44
C LYS A 279 -8.23 17.22 3.92
N ASN A 280 -6.99 17.25 3.42
CA ASN A 280 -6.40 18.45 2.84
C ASN A 280 -6.75 18.52 1.36
N ALA A 281 -7.45 19.58 0.96
CA ALA A 281 -7.94 19.76 -0.41
C ALA A 281 -6.81 19.75 -1.46
N GLY A 282 -5.69 20.44 -1.20
CA GLY A 282 -4.55 20.47 -2.14
C GLY A 282 -3.92 19.09 -2.38
N ILE A 283 -3.70 18.31 -1.31
CA ILE A 283 -3.21 16.93 -1.41
C ILE A 283 -4.23 16.04 -2.15
N TYR A 284 -5.51 16.19 -1.85
CA TYR A 284 -6.57 15.43 -2.52
C TYR A 284 -6.60 15.74 -4.03
N THR A 285 -6.62 17.02 -4.41
CA THR A 285 -6.60 17.44 -5.81
C THR A 285 -5.36 16.93 -6.53
N ALA A 286 -4.17 17.06 -5.92
CA ALA A 286 -2.93 16.54 -6.51
C ALA A 286 -2.96 15.01 -6.69
N ALA A 287 -3.54 14.26 -5.75
CA ALA A 287 -3.71 12.82 -5.86
C ALA A 287 -4.73 12.41 -6.93
N ALA A 288 -5.84 13.15 -7.06
CA ALA A 288 -6.82 12.93 -8.12
C ALA A 288 -6.21 13.18 -9.50
N THR A 289 -5.50 14.30 -9.68
CA THR A 289 -4.77 14.58 -10.92
C THR A 289 -3.70 13.53 -11.22
N ALA A 290 -2.98 13.04 -10.21
CA ALA A 290 -2.02 11.95 -10.41
C ALA A 290 -2.72 10.65 -10.86
N LEU A 291 -3.89 10.33 -10.30
CA LEU A 291 -4.71 9.20 -10.73
C LEU A 291 -5.17 9.34 -12.18
N ASP A 292 -5.70 10.51 -12.57
CA ASP A 292 -6.14 10.79 -13.94
C ASP A 292 -4.99 10.57 -14.93
N VAL A 293 -3.83 11.16 -14.65
CA VAL A 293 -2.65 11.03 -15.52
C VAL A 293 -2.13 9.58 -15.57
N MET A 294 -2.21 8.84 -14.47
CA MET A 294 -1.87 7.41 -14.47
C MET A 294 -2.79 6.63 -15.41
N ILE A 295 -4.11 6.87 -15.36
CA ILE A 295 -5.09 6.22 -16.24
C ILE A 295 -4.89 6.60 -17.71
N GLU A 296 -4.45 7.83 -17.99
CA GLU A 296 -4.16 8.27 -19.36
C GLU A 296 -2.85 7.68 -19.90
N SER A 297 -1.86 7.43 -19.04
CA SER A 297 -0.48 7.15 -19.46
C SER A 297 -0.02 5.70 -19.32
N LEU A 298 -0.73 4.86 -18.56
CA LEU A 298 -0.31 3.48 -18.20
C LEU A 298 -1.37 2.44 -18.61
N ASP A 299 -0.99 1.15 -18.65
CA ASP A 299 -1.95 0.08 -18.90
C ASP A 299 -3.07 0.01 -17.84
N ASN A 300 -4.28 0.34 -18.29
CA ASN A 300 -5.50 0.37 -17.47
C ASN A 300 -5.83 -0.98 -16.83
N LEU A 301 -5.38 -2.11 -17.41
CA LEU A 301 -5.62 -3.42 -16.80
C LEU A 301 -4.76 -3.61 -15.53
N GLY A 302 -3.47 -3.26 -15.59
CA GLY A 302 -2.59 -3.28 -14.42
C GLY A 302 -3.06 -2.34 -13.32
N LEU A 303 -3.50 -1.14 -13.70
CA LEU A 303 -4.11 -0.17 -12.77
C LEU A 303 -5.37 -0.75 -12.12
N LEU A 304 -6.30 -1.29 -12.91
CA LEU A 304 -7.55 -1.86 -12.39
C LEU A 304 -7.29 -2.96 -11.35
N GLN A 305 -6.38 -3.88 -11.64
CA GLN A 305 -6.03 -4.98 -10.74
C GLN A 305 -5.46 -4.46 -9.41
N ALA A 306 -4.50 -3.55 -9.49
CA ALA A 306 -3.84 -3.01 -8.32
C ALA A 306 -4.81 -2.16 -7.48
N PHE A 307 -5.67 -1.34 -8.11
CA PHE A 307 -6.66 -0.54 -7.40
C PHE A 307 -7.81 -1.36 -6.85
N ALA A 308 -8.32 -2.39 -7.54
CA ALA A 308 -9.42 -3.23 -7.05
C ALA A 308 -9.10 -3.89 -5.71
N GLY A 309 -7.86 -4.36 -5.53
CA GLY A 309 -7.37 -4.85 -4.24
C GLY A 309 -7.37 -3.78 -3.14
N ARG A 310 -7.26 -2.50 -3.51
CA ARG A 310 -7.16 -1.33 -2.62
C ARG A 310 -8.48 -0.67 -2.30
N VAL A 311 -9.50 -0.75 -3.15
CA VAL A 311 -10.78 -0.03 -2.98
C VAL A 311 -11.42 -0.32 -1.62
N ARG A 312 -11.35 -1.56 -1.13
CA ARG A 312 -11.85 -1.94 0.21
C ARG A 312 -11.14 -1.22 1.36
N PHE A 313 -9.98 -0.62 1.11
CA PHE A 313 -9.14 0.15 2.04
C PHE A 313 -9.25 1.68 1.87
N LEU A 314 -10.06 2.17 0.93
CA LEU A 314 -10.31 3.61 0.69
C LEU A 314 -11.62 4.10 1.30
N SER A 315 -11.72 5.38 1.68
CA SER A 315 -12.94 6.01 2.20
C SER A 315 -13.87 6.49 1.08
N GLY A 316 -15.13 6.81 1.41
CA GLY A 316 -16.23 7.06 0.46
C GLY A 316 -15.82 7.76 -0.83
N ARG A 317 -15.28 8.99 -0.76
CA ARG A 317 -14.90 9.75 -1.96
C ARG A 317 -13.78 9.07 -2.77
N ALA A 318 -12.73 8.60 -2.12
CA ALA A 318 -11.62 7.92 -2.79
C ALA A 318 -12.02 6.60 -3.47
N VAL A 319 -13.02 5.90 -2.92
CA VAL A 319 -13.62 4.72 -3.57
C VAL A 319 -14.27 5.11 -4.89
N ILE A 320 -15.00 6.22 -4.93
CA ILE A 320 -15.65 6.74 -6.15
C ILE A 320 -14.59 7.03 -7.19
N ASP A 321 -13.65 7.92 -6.86
CA ASP A 321 -12.69 8.43 -7.84
C ASP A 321 -11.92 7.28 -8.49
N VAL A 322 -11.49 6.29 -7.71
CA VAL A 322 -10.81 5.11 -8.23
C VAL A 322 -11.73 4.23 -9.07
N THR A 323 -12.92 3.88 -8.55
CA THR A 323 -13.77 2.89 -9.22
C THR A 323 -14.50 3.44 -10.44
N GLU A 324 -14.98 4.69 -10.39
CA GLU A 324 -15.70 5.32 -11.49
C GLU A 324 -14.78 5.59 -12.67
N LEU A 325 -13.61 6.22 -12.43
CA LEU A 325 -12.66 6.55 -13.49
C LEU A 325 -12.11 5.28 -14.16
N LEU A 326 -11.82 4.24 -13.37
CA LEU A 326 -11.34 2.97 -13.92
C LEU A 326 -12.44 2.19 -14.64
N VAL A 327 -13.69 2.16 -14.14
CA VAL A 327 -14.79 1.48 -14.82
C VAL A 327 -15.08 2.15 -16.16
N ALA A 328 -15.22 3.48 -16.19
CA ALA A 328 -15.50 4.21 -17.42
C ALA A 328 -14.39 4.03 -18.48
N SER A 329 -13.13 4.00 -18.04
CA SER A 329 -11.98 3.90 -18.94
C SER A 329 -11.65 2.47 -19.37
N VAL A 330 -11.92 1.46 -18.51
CA VAL A 330 -11.56 0.05 -18.77
C VAL A 330 -12.70 -0.73 -19.41
N TYR A 331 -13.96 -0.49 -19.01
CA TYR A 331 -15.09 -1.32 -19.42
C TYR A 331 -15.24 -1.42 -20.95
N PRO A 332 -15.19 -0.32 -21.74
CA PRO A 332 -15.36 -0.40 -23.19
C PRO A 332 -14.31 -1.25 -23.89
N ARG A 333 -13.11 -1.37 -23.30
CA ARG A 333 -11.97 -2.11 -23.87
C ARG A 333 -11.88 -3.54 -23.36
N LYS A 334 -12.14 -3.76 -22.07
CA LYS A 334 -11.94 -5.05 -21.37
C LYS A 334 -13.07 -5.28 -20.34
N PRO A 335 -14.31 -5.57 -20.77
CA PRO A 335 -15.46 -5.71 -19.87
C PRO A 335 -15.28 -6.86 -18.86
N GLN A 336 -14.66 -7.97 -19.28
CA GLN A 336 -14.35 -9.10 -18.40
C GLN A 336 -13.42 -8.73 -17.23
N ALA A 337 -12.51 -7.77 -17.42
CA ALA A 337 -11.62 -7.33 -16.36
C ALA A 337 -12.38 -6.55 -15.28
N VAL A 338 -13.33 -5.71 -15.69
CA VAL A 338 -14.22 -4.99 -14.77
C VAL A 338 -15.11 -5.97 -14.02
N GLU A 339 -15.67 -6.98 -14.70
CA GLU A 339 -16.45 -8.03 -14.06
C GLU A 339 -15.63 -8.80 -13.01
N ARG A 340 -14.37 -9.13 -13.33
CA ARG A 340 -13.50 -9.89 -12.43
C ARG A 340 -13.01 -9.10 -11.22
N HIS A 341 -12.76 -7.80 -11.38
CA HIS A 341 -12.07 -7.00 -10.36
C HIS A 341 -12.97 -6.00 -9.63
N VAL A 342 -13.98 -5.43 -10.31
CA VAL A 342 -14.86 -4.40 -9.74
C VAL A 342 -16.12 -5.01 -9.13
N LEU A 343 -16.73 -6.01 -9.75
CA LEU A 343 -17.96 -6.61 -9.18
C LEU A 343 -17.74 -7.23 -7.80
N PRO A 344 -16.65 -7.96 -7.51
CA PRO A 344 -16.41 -8.44 -6.14
C PRO A 344 -16.33 -7.31 -5.11
N VAL A 345 -15.82 -6.15 -5.51
CA VAL A 345 -15.76 -4.95 -4.66
C VAL A 345 -17.16 -4.37 -4.45
N LEU A 346 -17.99 -4.30 -5.50
CA LEU A 346 -19.39 -3.89 -5.39
C LEU A 346 -20.17 -4.84 -4.47
N TRP A 347 -20.06 -6.15 -4.66
CA TRP A 347 -20.73 -7.16 -3.84
C TRP A 347 -20.32 -7.07 -2.39
N TYR A 348 -19.02 -6.85 -2.13
CA TYR A 348 -18.55 -6.59 -0.78
C TYR A 348 -19.25 -5.38 -0.15
N PHE A 349 -19.35 -4.25 -0.84
CA PHE A 349 -20.03 -3.09 -0.28
C PHE A 349 -21.52 -3.35 -0.06
N LEU A 350 -22.24 -3.87 -1.06
CA LEU A 350 -23.68 -4.13 -0.96
C LEU A 350 -24.02 -5.13 0.15
N ASN A 351 -23.15 -6.10 0.42
CA ASN A 351 -23.36 -7.10 1.45
C ASN A 351 -22.99 -6.62 2.86
N ASN A 352 -22.09 -5.63 3.00
CA ASN A 352 -21.56 -5.21 4.29
C ASN A 352 -22.02 -3.80 4.73
N MET A 353 -22.64 -3.01 3.85
CA MET A 353 -23.18 -1.70 4.21
C MET A 353 -24.38 -1.84 5.14
N ILE A 354 -24.35 -1.13 6.26
CA ILE A 354 -25.47 -1.02 7.19
C ILE A 354 -26.25 0.26 6.88
N GLY A 355 -27.57 0.14 6.71
CA GLY A 355 -28.56 1.23 6.61
C GLY A 355 -28.11 2.47 5.83
N ASN A 356 -27.47 3.41 6.53
CA ASN A 356 -26.98 4.68 6.00
C ASN A 356 -25.66 4.59 5.19
N GLY A 357 -25.20 3.38 4.85
CA GLY A 357 -23.94 3.15 4.11
C GLY A 357 -22.69 3.26 4.96
N ILE A 358 -22.79 2.89 6.24
CA ILE A 358 -21.64 2.73 7.13
C ILE A 358 -21.14 1.30 6.99
N LEU A 359 -19.82 1.13 6.90
CA LEU A 359 -19.19 -0.18 6.91
C LEU A 359 -18.71 -0.54 8.32
N PRO A 360 -18.91 -1.79 8.78
CA PRO A 360 -18.41 -2.26 10.06
C PRO A 360 -16.90 -1.96 10.23
N GLY A 361 -16.53 -1.36 11.37
CA GLY A 361 -15.13 -1.08 11.69
C GLY A 361 -14.48 0.07 10.90
N ARG A 362 -15.25 0.87 10.16
CA ARG A 362 -14.74 1.96 9.32
C ARG A 362 -15.34 3.32 9.67
N GLY A 363 -14.49 4.34 9.67
CA GLY A 363 -14.92 5.73 9.70
C GLY A 363 -15.26 6.23 8.29
N GLY A 364 -16.54 6.49 8.01
CA GLY A 364 -16.99 7.17 6.79
C GLY A 364 -18.23 6.57 6.15
N ASN A 365 -19.07 7.42 5.57
CA ASN A 365 -20.23 7.02 4.79
C ASN A 365 -19.80 6.73 3.34
N VAL A 366 -20.11 5.53 2.85
CA VAL A 366 -19.82 5.09 1.48
C VAL A 366 -21.09 5.01 0.61
N ARG A 367 -22.29 5.32 1.12
CA ARG A 367 -23.56 5.17 0.40
C ARG A 367 -23.54 5.91 -0.95
N THR A 368 -23.24 7.21 -0.93
CA THR A 368 -23.15 8.03 -2.14
C THR A 368 -22.14 7.46 -3.12
N ALA A 369 -21.05 6.91 -2.61
CA ALA A 369 -20.02 6.31 -3.44
C ALA A 369 -20.49 5.05 -4.16
N VAL A 370 -21.14 4.17 -3.40
CA VAL A 370 -21.66 2.93 -3.95
C VAL A 370 -22.85 3.19 -4.88
N CYS A 371 -23.73 4.16 -4.58
CA CYS A 371 -24.76 4.62 -5.51
C CYS A 371 -24.19 5.01 -6.87
N ARG A 372 -23.14 5.86 -6.89
CA ARG A 372 -22.50 6.28 -8.14
C ARG A 372 -21.84 5.12 -8.87
N LEU A 373 -21.16 4.23 -8.15
CA LEU A 373 -20.58 3.02 -8.73
C LEU A 373 -21.66 2.11 -9.35
N CYS A 374 -22.78 1.89 -8.65
CA CYS A 374 -23.91 1.13 -9.17
C CYS A 374 -24.44 1.76 -10.47
N ARG A 375 -24.63 3.08 -10.50
CA ARG A 375 -25.11 3.80 -11.70
C ARG A 375 -24.11 3.74 -12.86
N SER A 376 -22.81 3.92 -12.59
CA SER A 376 -21.76 3.83 -13.61
C SER A 376 -21.70 2.42 -14.21
N LEU A 377 -21.73 1.38 -13.37
CA LEU A 377 -21.79 -0.01 -13.83
C LEU A 377 -23.11 -0.31 -14.56
N GLN A 378 -24.25 0.21 -14.09
CA GLN A 378 -25.53 0.04 -14.76
C GLN A 378 -25.53 0.70 -16.15
N GLY A 379 -24.93 1.88 -16.29
CA GLY A 379 -24.78 2.57 -17.57
C GLY A 379 -23.90 1.82 -18.56
N GLN A 380 -22.85 1.15 -18.08
CA GLN A 380 -21.92 0.38 -18.92
C GLN A 380 -22.40 -1.05 -19.23
N MET A 381 -22.98 -1.74 -18.23
CA MET A 381 -23.33 -3.16 -18.30
C MET A 381 -24.81 -3.43 -18.63
N GLY A 382 -25.69 -2.45 -18.40
CA GLY A 382 -27.13 -2.61 -18.56
C GLY A 382 -27.70 -3.73 -17.68
N SER A 383 -28.64 -4.52 -18.25
CA SER A 383 -29.32 -5.63 -17.57
C SER A 383 -28.38 -6.75 -17.10
N ARG A 384 -27.15 -6.81 -17.63
CA ARG A 384 -26.15 -7.80 -17.21
C ARG A 384 -25.73 -7.61 -15.75
N LEU A 385 -25.72 -6.38 -15.23
CA LEU A 385 -25.43 -6.13 -13.81
C LEU A 385 -26.46 -6.81 -12.90
N GLN A 386 -27.74 -6.72 -13.26
CA GLN A 386 -28.85 -7.31 -12.51
C GLN A 386 -28.81 -8.85 -12.58
N ALA A 387 -28.50 -9.42 -13.76
CA ALA A 387 -28.33 -10.86 -13.93
C ALA A 387 -27.18 -11.41 -13.06
N LEU A 388 -26.05 -10.68 -12.98
CA LEU A 388 -24.93 -11.07 -12.12
C LEU A 388 -25.27 -10.88 -10.63
N ALA A 389 -26.00 -9.82 -10.26
CA ALA A 389 -26.47 -9.61 -8.90
C ALA A 389 -27.46 -10.69 -8.43
N ALA A 390 -28.26 -11.26 -9.34
CA ALA A 390 -29.18 -12.35 -9.01
C ALA A 390 -28.47 -13.65 -8.58
N SER A 391 -27.19 -13.82 -8.95
CA SER A 391 -26.34 -14.92 -8.47
C SER A 391 -25.76 -14.71 -7.06
N GLN A 392 -25.93 -13.52 -6.49
CA GLN A 392 -25.45 -13.15 -5.16
C GLN A 392 -26.54 -13.35 -4.10
N PRO A 393 -26.23 -13.28 -2.79
CA PRO A 393 -27.23 -13.35 -1.73
C PRO A 393 -28.37 -12.34 -1.95
N LYS A 394 -29.61 -12.72 -1.62
CA LYS A 394 -30.82 -11.90 -1.87
C LYS A 394 -30.70 -10.45 -1.39
N GLN A 395 -29.98 -10.23 -0.29
CA GLN A 395 -29.69 -8.90 0.26
C GLN A 395 -28.94 -8.00 -0.73
N VAL A 396 -27.96 -8.53 -1.47
CA VAL A 396 -27.16 -7.77 -2.44
C VAL A 396 -28.05 -7.23 -3.57
N LEU A 397 -28.93 -8.08 -4.12
CA LEU A 397 -29.85 -7.67 -5.18
C LEU A 397 -30.85 -6.61 -4.67
N LYS A 398 -31.39 -6.80 -3.46
CA LYS A 398 -32.30 -5.85 -2.82
C LYS A 398 -31.63 -4.48 -2.64
N THR A 399 -30.44 -4.44 -2.04
CA THR A 399 -29.70 -3.20 -1.81
C THR A 399 -29.25 -2.56 -3.13
N LEU A 400 -28.90 -3.34 -4.16
CA LEU A 400 -28.60 -2.81 -5.49
C LEU A 400 -29.80 -2.05 -6.07
N GLN A 401 -31.00 -2.65 -6.03
CA GLN A 401 -32.23 -2.03 -6.52
C GLN A 401 -32.55 -0.74 -5.75
N GLU A 402 -32.53 -0.79 -4.41
CA GLU A 402 -32.76 0.38 -3.54
C GLU A 402 -31.84 1.57 -3.88
N LEU A 403 -30.56 1.31 -4.22
CA LEU A 403 -29.60 2.36 -4.55
C LEU A 403 -29.74 2.88 -5.99
N LEU A 404 -30.25 2.07 -6.92
CA LEU A 404 -30.52 2.48 -8.30
C LEU A 404 -31.82 3.27 -8.41
N ASP A 405 -32.85 2.88 -7.65
CA ASP A 405 -34.18 3.51 -7.63
C ASP A 405 -34.21 4.83 -6.84
N SER A 406 -33.22 5.06 -5.97
CA SER A 406 -33.07 6.34 -5.27
C SER A 406 -32.73 7.45 -6.27
N GLU A 407 -33.73 8.21 -6.74
CA GLU A 407 -33.58 9.26 -7.77
C GLU A 407 -32.81 10.53 -7.34
N SER A 408 -32.41 10.67 -6.08
CA SER A 408 -31.75 11.91 -5.60
C SER A 408 -30.65 11.62 -4.59
N LEU A 409 -29.42 12.06 -4.92
CA LEU A 409 -28.33 12.45 -4.02
C LEU A 409 -27.18 13.08 -4.81
#